data_AF-A0A4R0P548-F1
#
_entry.id   AF-A0A4R0P548-F1
#
_cell.length_a   1.000
_cell.length_b   1.000
_cell.length_c   1.000
_cell.angle_alpha   90.00
_cell.angle_beta   90.00
_cell.angle_gamma   90.00
#
_symmetry.space_group_name_H-M   'P 1'
#
loop_
_entity.id
_entity.type
_entity.pdbx_description
1 polymer ?
#
loop_
_entity_poly.entity_id
_entity_poly.type
_entity_poly.pdbx_seq_one_letter_code
_entity_poly.pdbx_strand_id
1 'polypeptide(L)' 'MESPCTLVCSIDRNSGYCFGCGRTSDEIGAWTLYSAEERERIMEKLPERLETVERRPRRETRRRRVAQKIAKTSPSKT' A
#
# COMPACT_ATOMS: atom_id res chain seq x y z
N MET A 1 -2.25 -22.77 -3.10
CA MET A 1 -1.58 -21.63 -3.75
C MET A 1 -1.48 -20.51 -2.73
N GLU A 2 -0.28 -20.28 -2.20
CA GLU A 2 -0.05 -19.23 -1.23
C GLU A 2 0.00 -17.85 -1.90
N SER A 3 -0.42 -16.81 -1.19
CA SER A 3 -0.46 -15.45 -1.71
C SER A 3 -0.19 -14.44 -0.59
N PRO A 4 0.77 -13.50 -0.79
CA PRO A 4 1.13 -12.50 0.22
C PRO A 4 0.15 -11.30 0.27
N CYS A 5 -1.03 -11.42 -0.36
CA CYS A 5 -1.96 -10.30 -0.53
C CYS A 5 -2.65 -9.92 0.78
N THR A 6 -2.51 -8.68 1.20
CA THR A 6 -3.18 -8.11 2.39
C THR A 6 -4.48 -7.37 2.06
N LEU A 7 -5.04 -7.59 0.86
CA LEU A 7 -6.23 -6.93 0.31
C LEU A 7 -6.10 -5.40 0.17
N VAL A 8 -4.88 -4.87 0.28
CA VAL A 8 -4.55 -3.51 -0.13
C VAL A 8 -4.01 -3.57 -1.55
N CYS A 9 -4.78 -3.05 -2.51
CA CYS A 9 -4.38 -2.96 -3.93
C CYS A 9 -4.13 -1.50 -4.30
N SER A 10 -2.93 -1.02 -4.04
CA SER A 10 -2.49 0.31 -4.47
C SER A 10 -0.97 0.28 -4.63
N ILE A 11 -0.48 0.86 -5.72
CA ILE A 11 0.95 0.90 -6.05
C ILE A 11 1.55 2.23 -5.61
N ASP A 12 2.71 2.16 -4.95
CA ASP A 12 3.55 3.32 -4.74
C ASP A 12 4.23 3.71 -6.06
N ARG A 13 4.04 4.97 -6.47
CA ARG A 13 4.59 5.45 -7.74
C ARG A 13 6.09 5.68 -7.69
N ASN A 14 6.68 5.79 -6.51
CA ASN A 14 8.12 5.99 -6.36
C ASN A 14 8.88 4.66 -6.47
N SER A 15 8.50 3.66 -5.67
CA SER A 15 9.14 2.34 -5.65
C SER A 15 8.60 1.37 -6.71
N GLY A 16 7.38 1.58 -7.21
CA GLY A 16 6.70 0.65 -8.13
C GLY A 16 6.08 -0.57 -7.44
N TYR A 17 6.11 -0.63 -6.10
CA TYR A 17 5.60 -1.76 -5.32
C TYR A 17 4.22 -1.49 -4.72
N CYS A 18 3.46 -2.57 -4.52
CA CYS A 18 2.19 -2.53 -3.82
C CYS A 18 2.38 -2.19 -2.32
N PHE A 19 1.64 -1.19 -1.82
CA PHE A 19 1.66 -0.79 -0.40
C PHE A 19 1.36 -1.93 0.57
N GLY A 20 0.54 -2.89 0.12
CA GLY A 20 0.08 -4.01 0.93
C GLY A 20 1.04 -5.18 0.97
N CYS A 21 1.49 -5.62 -0.20
CA CYS A 21 2.20 -6.90 -0.35
C CYS A 21 3.58 -6.79 -1.01
N GLY A 22 4.05 -5.59 -1.39
CA GLY A 22 5.38 -5.39 -1.96
C GLY A 22 5.58 -5.92 -3.39
N ARG A 23 4.56 -6.56 -4.00
CA ARG A 23 4.62 -7.02 -5.39
C ARG A 23 4.47 -5.87 -6.39
N THR A 24 5.05 -6.02 -7.58
CA THR A 24 4.81 -5.13 -8.73
C THR A 24 3.47 -5.43 -9.41
N SER A 25 3.00 -4.54 -10.27
CA SER A 25 1.78 -4.78 -11.08
C SER A 25 1.90 -6.04 -11.95
N ASP A 26 3.07 -6.28 -12.54
CA ASP A 26 3.32 -7.43 -13.42
C ASP A 26 3.29 -8.73 -12.62
N GLU A 27 3.94 -8.76 -11.45
CA GLU A 27 3.92 -9.90 -10.55
C GLU A 27 2.51 -10.22 -10.05
N ILE A 28 1.65 -9.20 -9.87
CA ILE A 28 0.24 -9.36 -9.50
C ILE A 28 -0.55 -9.96 -10.67
N GLY A 29 -0.36 -9.45 -11.89
CA GLY A 29 -1.08 -9.90 -13.08
C GLY A 29 -0.70 -11.32 -13.52
N ALA A 30 0.57 -11.69 -13.36
CA ALA A 30 1.09 -13.01 -13.73
C ALA A 30 1.03 -14.05 -12.59
N TRP A 31 0.50 -13.70 -11.40
CA TRP A 31 0.65 -14.53 -10.19
C TRP A 31 0.20 -15.99 -10.36
N THR A 32 -0.89 -16.22 -11.07
CA THR A 32 -1.45 -17.56 -11.30
C THR A 32 -0.60 -18.40 -12.26
N LEU A 33 0.23 -17.76 -13.09
CA LEU A 33 1.10 -18.40 -14.07
C LEU A 33 2.43 -18.86 -13.47
N TYR A 34 2.87 -18.24 -12.37
CA TYR A 34 4.13 -18.60 -11.72
C TYR A 34 4.10 -20.01 -11.09
N SER A 35 5.25 -20.69 -11.16
CA SER A 35 5.51 -21.92 -10.42
C SER A 35 5.55 -21.67 -8.91
N ALA A 36 5.58 -22.73 -8.10
CA ALA A 36 5.74 -22.59 -6.65
C ALA A 36 7.08 -21.92 -6.30
N GLU A 37 8.16 -22.35 -6.97
CA GLU A 37 9.52 -21.84 -6.78
C GLU A 37 9.64 -20.37 -7.20
N GLU A 38 8.97 -19.96 -8.27
CA GLU A 38 8.92 -18.55 -8.67
C GLU A 38 8.19 -17.69 -7.63
N ARG A 39 7.07 -18.17 -7.09
CA ARG A 39 6.34 -17.47 -6.04
C ARG A 39 7.17 -17.34 -4.76
N GLU A 40 7.87 -18.40 -4.35
CA GLU A 40 8.78 -18.38 -3.20
C GLU A 40 9.89 -17.33 -3.38
N ARG A 41 10.58 -17.34 -4.52
CA ARG A 41 11.61 -16.34 -4.85
C ARG A 41 11.09 -14.90 -4.85
N ILE A 42 9.84 -14.69 -5.26
CA ILE A 42 9.21 -13.37 -5.17
C ILE A 42 8.92 -13.03 -3.71
N MET A 43 8.36 -13.97 -2.94
CA MET A 43 7.97 -13.79 -1.55
C MET A 43 9.15 -13.43 -0.64
N GLU A 44 10.33 -14.02 -0.86
CA GLU A 44 11.57 -13.72 -0.13
C GLU A 44 11.99 -12.24 -0.24
N LYS A 45 11.67 -11.58 -1.36
CA LYS A 45 12.05 -10.19 -1.64
C LYS A 45 11.07 -9.17 -1.07
N LEU A 46 9.85 -9.58 -0.73
CA LEU A 46 8.77 -8.66 -0.36
C LEU A 46 9.05 -7.86 0.92
N PRO A 47 9.65 -8.43 1.99
CA PRO A 47 9.98 -7.67 3.19
C PRO A 47 10.88 -6.47 2.90
N GLU A 48 11.98 -6.68 2.18
CA GLU A 48 12.92 -5.63 1.78
C GLU A 48 12.24 -4.57 0.88
N ARG A 49 11.44 -5.01 -0.09
CA ARG A 49 10.68 -4.08 -0.95
C ARG A 49 9.74 -3.20 -0.14
N LEU A 50 9.08 -3.74 0.89
CA LEU A 50 8.17 -2.98 1.74
C LEU A 50 8.86 -1.89 2.56
N GLU A 51 10.16 -2.01 2.85
CA GLU A 51 10.94 -0.96 3.51
C GLU A 51 11.11 0.28 2.62
N THR A 52 11.13 0.08 1.30
CA THR A 52 11.23 1.17 0.31
C THR A 52 9.91 1.89 0.03
N VAL A 53 8.80 1.32 0.51
CA VAL A 53 7.47 1.85 0.22
C VAL A 53 7.09 2.93 1.24
N GLU A 54 6.99 4.17 0.77
CA GLU A 54 6.49 5.27 1.60
C GLU A 54 4.98 5.14 1.84
N ARG A 55 4.58 4.56 2.97
CA ARG A 55 3.17 4.45 3.37
C ARG A 55 2.59 5.81 3.71
N ARG A 56 2.07 6.51 2.69
CA ARG A 56 1.31 7.74 2.90
C ARG A 56 0.04 7.44 3.71
N PRO A 57 -0.35 8.32 4.64
CA PRO A 57 -1.58 8.14 5.39
C PRO A 57 -2.76 8.00 4.41
N ARG A 58 -3.67 7.09 4.75
CA ARG A 58 -4.87 6.74 3.98
C ARG A 58 -5.52 8.01 3.43
N ARG A 59 -5.95 7.99 2.16
CA ARG A 59 -6.67 9.10 1.50
C ARG A 59 -7.61 9.77 2.51
N GLU A 60 -7.37 11.06 2.74
CA GLU A 60 -8.18 11.84 3.67
C GLU A 60 -9.65 11.77 3.24
N THR A 61 -10.52 11.28 4.13
CA THR A 61 -11.95 11.26 3.84
C THR A 61 -12.49 12.68 3.84
N ARG A 62 -13.52 12.95 3.01
CA ARG A 62 -14.19 14.27 2.97
C ARG A 62 -14.62 14.72 4.38
N ARG A 63 -15.12 13.79 5.20
CA ARG A 63 -15.51 14.06 6.59
C ARG A 63 -14.34 14.49 7.45
N ARG A 64 -13.19 13.80 7.36
CA ARG A 64 -11.97 14.16 8.11
C ARG A 64 -11.45 15.53 7.66
N ARG A 65 -11.48 15.81 6.36
CA ARG A 65 -11.11 17.12 5.80
C ARG A 65 -11.98 18.26 6.33
N VAL A 66 -13.30 18.07 6.33
CA VAL A 66 -14.24 19.08 6.83
C VAL A 66 -14.07 19.26 8.34
N ALA A 67 -13.93 18.19 9.12
CA ALA A 67 -13.70 18.28 10.57
C ALA A 67 -12.39 19.01 10.91
N GLN A 68 -11.31 18.74 10.17
CA GLN A 68 -10.04 19.46 10.35
C GLN A 68 -10.17 20.94 9.97
N LYS A 69 -10.92 21.27 8.92
CA LYS A 69 -11.21 22.67 8.59
C LYS A 69 -11.95 23.36 9.72
N ILE A 70 -13.05 22.77 10.22
CA ILE A 70 -13.84 23.31 11.32
C ILE A 70 -12.99 23.50 12.58
N ALA A 71 -12.20 22.50 12.96
CA ALA A 71 -11.32 22.58 14.14
C ALA A 71 -10.25 23.68 14.02
N LYS A 72 -9.77 23.97 12.80
CA LYS A 72 -8.79 25.04 12.54
C LYS A 72 -9.39 26.44 12.53
N THR A 73 -10.70 26.57 12.27
CA THR A 73 -11.39 27.87 12.20
C THR A 73 -12.09 28.26 13.51
N SER A 74 -12.13 27.38 14.52
CA SER A 74 -12.68 27.72 15.84
C SER A 74 -11.71 28.63 16.59
N PRO A 75 -12.10 29.88 16.91
CA PRO A 75 -11.25 30.73 17.75
C PRO A 75 -11.21 30.12 19.15
N SER A 76 -10.01 30.06 19.73
CA SER A 76 -9.78 29.69 21.12
C SER A 76 -10.74 30.46 22.02
N LYS A 77 -11.70 29.76 22.64
CA LYS A 77 -12.55 30.35 23.69
C LYS A 77 -11.63 30.85 24.80
N THR A 78 -11.58 32.16 24.98
CA THR A 78 -11.09 32.82 26.20
C THR A 78 -12.20 32.79 27.23
#